data_AF-A0A848I9N3-F1
#
_entry.id   AF-A0A848I9N3-F1
#
_cell.length_a   1.000
_cell.length_b   1.000
_cell.length_c   1.000
_cell.angle_alpha   90.00
_cell.angle_beta   90.00
_cell.angle_gamma   90.00
#
_symmetry.space_group_name_H-M   'P 1'
#
loop_
_entity.id
_entity.type
_entity.pdbx_description
1 polymer ?
#
loop_
_entity_poly.entity_id
_entity_poly.type
_entity_poly.pdbx_seq_one_letter_code
_entity_poly.pdbx_strand_id
1 'polypeptide(L)'
;MSTRQQHVTRSVSAGLLIASVALLAGCGGGGGGSGSTSSMSMISIAGTAATGKALANATISINCARGSMSVAADANGNYHATFGAVMPCMIAATSGGTMLHSAAFAGGTYNVTPETDLLLSYLAAQLGTNESELIVGFAANTQFQQTLQNQTDVLTAQAAVVQSLQQTYGVTLSAPNFLTTAFTVGQPGEDSDLEALLARGAIDANGEPDAAAVSLMATMGAAHPIATSPGAGTGGSGGSGVGGTGSPGGMM
;
A
#
# COMPACT_ATOMS: atom_id res chain seq x y z
N MET A 1 14.94 -45.99 -47.43
CA MET A 1 15.76 -45.04 -48.23
C MET A 1 15.72 -43.71 -47.49
N SER A 2 16.72 -43.43 -46.65
CA SER A 2 17.82 -42.45 -46.91
C SER A 2 17.27 -41.03 -47.11
N THR A 3 17.67 -39.97 -46.39
CA THR A 3 18.99 -39.64 -45.82
C THR A 3 18.90 -38.56 -44.74
N ARG A 4 19.88 -38.59 -43.82
CA ARG A 4 20.33 -37.55 -42.86
C ARG A 4 20.50 -36.17 -43.51
N GLN A 5 20.57 -35.10 -42.69
CA GLN A 5 21.77 -34.24 -42.59
C GLN A 5 21.76 -33.40 -41.29
N GLN A 6 22.85 -33.53 -40.54
CA GLN A 6 23.23 -32.72 -39.39
C GLN A 6 24.09 -31.56 -39.90
N HIS A 7 23.95 -30.35 -39.34
CA HIS A 7 25.00 -29.33 -39.46
C HIS A 7 25.46 -28.88 -38.09
N VAL A 8 26.61 -29.45 -37.70
CA VAL A 8 27.57 -28.89 -36.76
C VAL A 8 28.32 -27.79 -37.50
N THR A 9 28.48 -26.62 -36.89
CA THR A 9 29.51 -25.66 -37.30
C THR A 9 30.20 -25.08 -36.08
N ARG A 10 31.53 -25.14 -36.12
CA ARG A 10 32.52 -24.78 -35.11
C ARG A 10 33.56 -23.88 -35.80
N SER A 11 33.93 -22.76 -35.19
CA SER A 11 35.14 -21.94 -35.45
C SER A 11 35.21 -20.91 -34.31
N VAL A 12 36.12 -20.94 -33.33
CA VAL A 12 37.61 -20.93 -33.25
C VAL A 12 38.23 -19.56 -33.58
N SER A 13 39.05 -19.09 -32.62
CA SER A 13 40.14 -18.07 -32.67
C SER A 13 39.74 -16.66 -32.18
N ALA A 14 40.17 -16.17 -31.01
CA ALA A 14 41.52 -15.87 -30.51
C ALA A 14 42.00 -14.45 -30.86
N GLY A 15 42.24 -13.64 -29.83
CA GLY A 15 42.87 -12.33 -29.93
C GLY A 15 42.70 -11.50 -28.65
N LEU A 16 43.54 -11.75 -27.64
CA LEU A 16 43.64 -10.87 -26.46
C LEU A 16 45.11 -10.48 -26.26
N LEU A 17 45.41 -9.21 -26.52
CA LEU A 17 46.72 -8.56 -26.34
C LEU A 17 46.59 -7.44 -25.30
N ILE A 18 47.73 -7.18 -24.66
CA ILE A 18 47.95 -6.63 -23.32
C ILE A 18 48.20 -5.11 -23.34
N ALA A 19 47.81 -4.43 -22.24
CA ALA A 19 48.32 -3.20 -21.61
C ALA A 19 48.30 -1.84 -22.35
N SER A 20 47.85 -0.80 -21.64
CA SER A 20 48.62 0.44 -21.40
C SER A 20 47.95 1.35 -20.34
N VAL A 21 48.78 2.25 -19.79
CA VAL A 21 48.72 2.93 -18.49
C VAL A 21 47.98 4.28 -18.51
N ALA A 22 47.48 4.63 -17.33
CA ALA A 22 46.94 5.89 -16.78
C ALA A 22 47.24 7.23 -17.47
N LEU A 23 46.25 8.13 -17.44
CA LEU A 23 46.42 9.56 -17.10
C LEU A 23 45.19 10.08 -16.34
N LEU A 24 45.43 10.56 -15.10
CA LEU A 24 44.50 11.41 -14.34
C LEU A 24 44.46 12.79 -14.98
N ALA A 25 43.28 13.24 -15.39
CA ALA A 25 42.99 14.64 -15.62
C ALA A 25 41.73 15.00 -14.85
N GLY A 26 41.90 15.82 -13.82
CA GLY A 26 40.81 16.43 -13.08
C GLY A 26 40.14 17.54 -13.91
N CYS A 27 38.81 17.53 -13.86
CA CYS A 27 37.92 18.63 -14.18
C CYS A 27 36.68 18.34 -13.30
N GLY A 28 36.24 19.15 -12.35
CA GLY A 28 36.13 20.60 -12.40
C GLY A 28 34.74 20.96 -12.95
N GLY A 29 33.73 21.02 -12.08
CA GLY A 29 32.37 21.47 -12.41
C GLY A 29 31.31 20.44 -12.01
N GLY A 30 30.19 20.77 -11.40
CA GLY A 30 29.62 22.03 -10.94
C GLY A 30 28.37 21.65 -10.15
N GLY A 31 28.11 22.35 -9.05
CA GLY A 31 26.90 22.14 -8.26
C GLY A 31 25.65 22.34 -9.11
N GLY A 32 24.88 21.28 -9.28
CA GLY A 32 23.51 21.32 -9.78
C GLY A 32 22.68 20.55 -8.78
N GLY A 33 21.89 21.26 -7.97
CA GLY A 33 20.91 20.65 -7.11
C GLY A 33 19.89 19.90 -7.96
N SER A 34 20.11 18.60 -8.15
CA SER A 34 19.06 17.71 -8.61
C SER A 34 18.13 17.50 -7.43
N GLY A 35 17.15 18.40 -7.29
CA GLY A 35 15.91 18.02 -6.65
C GLY A 35 15.46 16.73 -7.33
N SER A 36 15.35 15.64 -6.56
CA SER A 36 14.89 14.35 -7.05
C SER A 36 13.50 14.52 -7.66
N THR A 37 13.44 14.85 -8.95
CA THR A 37 12.26 14.59 -9.77
C THR A 37 12.21 13.08 -9.86
N SER A 38 11.56 12.43 -8.89
CA SER A 38 11.35 10.98 -8.92
C SER A 38 10.67 10.66 -10.24
N SER A 39 11.44 10.11 -11.18
CA SER A 39 10.96 9.74 -12.50
C SER A 39 9.95 8.61 -12.32
N MET A 40 8.82 8.69 -13.02
CA MET A 40 7.87 7.59 -13.04
C MET A 40 8.55 6.32 -13.56
N SER A 41 8.32 5.21 -12.88
CA SER A 41 8.77 3.89 -13.30
C SER A 41 7.57 3.11 -13.84
N MET A 42 7.81 2.26 -14.84
CA MET A 42 6.78 1.33 -15.29
C MET A 42 6.54 0.28 -14.20
N ILE A 43 5.32 0.23 -13.68
CA ILE A 43 4.88 -0.73 -12.66
C ILE A 43 3.75 -1.59 -13.24
N SER A 44 3.59 -2.80 -12.70
CA SER A 44 2.45 -3.69 -12.98
C SER A 44 1.72 -3.96 -11.67
N ILE A 45 0.41 -3.77 -11.68
CA ILE A 45 -0.50 -4.06 -10.57
C ILE A 45 -1.58 -5.00 -11.11
N ALA A 46 -1.85 -6.08 -10.39
CA ALA A 46 -2.90 -7.02 -10.68
C ALA A 46 -3.68 -7.36 -9.41
N GLY A 47 -4.81 -8.01 -9.54
CA GLY A 47 -5.54 -8.53 -8.38
C GLY A 47 -6.93 -9.04 -8.75
N THR A 48 -7.68 -9.39 -7.71
CA THR A 48 -9.07 -9.80 -7.83
C THR A 48 -9.95 -8.83 -7.05
N ALA A 49 -10.99 -8.31 -7.70
CA ALA A 49 -12.04 -7.53 -7.06
C ALA A 49 -13.23 -8.45 -6.76
N ALA A 50 -13.52 -8.68 -5.48
CA ALA A 50 -14.61 -9.58 -5.08
C ALA A 50 -15.20 -9.27 -3.70
N THR A 51 -16.45 -9.73 -3.50
CA THR A 51 -17.20 -9.63 -2.23
C THR A 51 -17.59 -11.03 -1.70
N GLY A 52 -16.82 -12.07 -2.02
CA GLY A 52 -17.28 -13.48 -2.06
C GLY A 52 -18.03 -13.82 -3.35
N LYS A 53 -18.15 -12.83 -4.25
CA LYS A 53 -18.55 -12.95 -5.64
C LYS A 53 -17.70 -12.00 -6.46
N ALA A 54 -17.40 -12.39 -7.69
CA ALA A 54 -16.64 -11.56 -8.61
C ALA A 54 -17.36 -10.23 -8.86
N LEU A 55 -16.64 -9.11 -8.70
CA LEU A 55 -17.07 -7.81 -9.17
C LEU A 55 -16.83 -7.75 -10.69
N ALA A 56 -17.63 -8.50 -11.44
CA ALA A 56 -17.49 -8.64 -12.88
C ALA A 56 -17.66 -7.29 -13.59
N ASN A 57 -16.78 -6.99 -14.55
CA ASN A 57 -16.77 -5.73 -15.31
C ASN A 57 -16.65 -4.47 -14.42
N ALA A 58 -16.14 -4.61 -13.19
CA ALA A 58 -15.89 -3.46 -12.33
C ALA A 58 -14.91 -2.50 -12.99
N THR A 59 -15.17 -1.20 -12.84
CA THR A 59 -14.19 -0.17 -13.18
C THR A 59 -13.17 -0.12 -12.06
N ILE A 60 -11.91 -0.45 -12.36
CA ILE A 60 -10.79 -0.37 -11.44
C ILE A 60 -10.06 0.94 -11.71
N SER A 61 -10.01 1.82 -10.71
CA SER A 61 -9.27 3.08 -10.75
C SER A 61 -8.06 2.98 -9.84
N ILE A 62 -6.87 3.14 -10.40
CA ILE A 62 -5.60 3.08 -9.68
C ILE A 62 -5.00 4.49 -9.68
N ASN A 63 -4.93 5.10 -8.50
CA ASN A 63 -4.42 6.46 -8.29
C ASN A 63 -3.18 6.40 -7.41
N CYS A 64 -2.01 6.63 -8.01
CA CYS A 64 -0.73 6.58 -7.32
C CYS A 64 -0.31 7.95 -6.80
N ALA A 65 0.70 7.99 -5.91
CA ALA A 65 1.29 9.23 -5.43
C ALA A 65 1.66 10.15 -6.62
N ARG A 66 2.11 9.54 -7.73
CA ARG A 66 2.07 10.18 -9.05
C ARG A 66 1.66 9.17 -10.12
N GLY A 67 0.77 9.58 -11.01
CA GLY A 67 0.29 8.75 -12.12
C GLY A 67 -0.98 8.00 -11.74
N SER A 68 -1.82 7.72 -12.74
CA SER A 68 -3.05 6.97 -12.55
C SER A 68 -3.39 6.18 -13.81
N MET A 69 -4.22 5.15 -13.64
CA MET A 69 -4.74 4.33 -14.71
C MET A 69 -6.13 3.82 -14.33
N SER A 70 -6.96 3.57 -15.33
CA SER A 70 -8.22 2.85 -15.14
C SER A 70 -8.31 1.68 -16.11
N VAL A 71 -8.77 0.54 -15.61
CA VAL A 71 -8.99 -0.70 -16.37
C VAL A 71 -10.31 -1.34 -15.93
N ALA A 72 -10.85 -2.25 -16.73
CA ALA A 72 -11.99 -3.06 -16.34
C ALA A 72 -11.51 -4.41 -15.78
N ALA A 73 -12.14 -4.87 -14.70
CA ALA A 73 -12.03 -6.27 -14.28
C ALA A 73 -12.75 -7.18 -15.28
N ASP A 74 -12.27 -8.41 -15.44
CA ASP A 74 -12.91 -9.42 -16.28
C ASP A 74 -14.17 -10.02 -15.61
N ALA A 75 -14.77 -11.04 -16.23
CA ALA A 75 -15.96 -11.71 -15.70
C ALA A 75 -15.73 -12.45 -14.37
N ASN A 76 -14.47 -12.74 -14.03
CA ASN A 76 -14.07 -13.39 -12.78
C ASN A 76 -13.59 -12.37 -11.73
N GLY A 77 -13.66 -11.08 -12.04
CA GLY A 77 -13.21 -10.01 -11.15
C GLY A 77 -11.70 -9.76 -11.20
N ASN A 78 -10.97 -10.44 -12.09
CA ASN A 78 -9.53 -10.26 -12.21
C ASN A 78 -9.21 -8.99 -13.00
N TYR A 79 -8.23 -8.23 -12.54
CA TYR A 79 -7.75 -7.04 -13.22
C TYR A 79 -6.22 -7.01 -13.28
N HIS A 80 -5.70 -6.30 -14.28
CA HIS A 80 -4.28 -6.08 -14.46
C HIS A 80 -4.04 -4.76 -15.19
N ALA A 81 -3.06 -3.98 -14.72
CA ALA A 81 -2.68 -2.70 -15.28
C ALA A 81 -1.15 -2.56 -15.28
N THR A 82 -0.58 -2.04 -16.37
CA THR A 82 0.84 -1.70 -16.47
C THR A 82 0.99 -0.27 -16.95
N PHE A 83 1.61 0.59 -16.15
CA PHE A 83 1.70 2.03 -16.42
C PHE A 83 2.86 2.70 -15.68
N GLY A 84 3.20 3.92 -16.12
CA GLY A 84 4.22 4.74 -15.45
C GLY A 84 3.64 5.43 -14.21
N ALA A 85 4.19 5.14 -13.03
CA ALA A 85 3.73 5.72 -11.78
C ALA A 85 4.83 5.81 -10.70
N VAL A 86 4.48 6.43 -9.59
CA VAL A 86 5.25 6.47 -8.33
C VAL A 86 4.36 5.95 -7.21
N MET A 87 4.78 4.85 -6.58
CA MET A 87 4.09 4.20 -5.45
C MET A 87 4.09 5.07 -4.18
N PRO A 88 3.15 4.88 -3.24
CA PRO A 88 2.06 3.89 -3.25
C PRO A 88 0.89 4.31 -4.15
N CYS A 89 -0.11 3.44 -4.28
CA CYS A 89 -1.36 3.72 -4.99
C CYS A 89 -2.58 3.34 -4.17
N MET A 90 -3.65 4.11 -4.31
CA MET A 90 -5.00 3.71 -3.94
C MET A 90 -5.68 3.05 -5.13
N ILE A 91 -6.44 2.00 -4.85
CA ILE A 91 -7.19 1.25 -5.85
C ILE A 91 -8.65 1.31 -5.43
N ALA A 92 -9.52 1.69 -6.35
CA ALA A 92 -10.97 1.65 -6.16
C ALA A 92 -11.59 0.74 -7.22
N ALA A 93 -12.44 -0.19 -6.80
CA ALA A 93 -13.26 -1.02 -7.67
C ALA A 93 -14.72 -0.58 -7.56
N THR A 94 -15.35 -0.28 -8.68
CA THR A 94 -16.76 0.11 -8.70
C THR A 94 -17.55 -0.77 -9.67
N SER A 95 -18.60 -1.41 -9.16
CA SER A 95 -19.53 -2.19 -9.99
C SER A 95 -20.96 -2.06 -9.44
N GLY A 96 -21.87 -1.54 -10.26
CA GLY A 96 -23.24 -1.28 -9.84
C GLY A 96 -23.28 -0.30 -8.66
N GLY A 97 -23.84 -0.76 -7.53
CA GLY A 97 -23.92 0.01 -6.29
C GLY A 97 -22.78 -0.22 -5.30
N THR A 98 -21.84 -1.12 -5.60
CA THR A 98 -20.74 -1.50 -4.72
C THR A 98 -19.48 -0.73 -5.08
N MET A 99 -18.84 -0.13 -4.09
CA MET A 99 -17.54 0.52 -4.21
C MET A 99 -16.60 0.02 -3.10
N LEU A 100 -15.51 -0.62 -3.50
CA LEU A 100 -14.49 -1.11 -2.59
C LEU A 100 -13.15 -0.44 -2.84
N HIS A 101 -12.33 -0.35 -1.80
CA HIS A 101 -11.03 0.28 -1.82
C HIS A 101 -9.93 -0.65 -1.32
N SER A 102 -8.74 -0.41 -1.86
CA SER A 102 -7.51 -1.09 -1.47
C SER A 102 -6.31 -0.17 -1.68
N ALA A 103 -5.13 -0.64 -1.30
CA ALA A 103 -3.88 0.08 -1.50
C ALA A 103 -2.77 -0.84 -1.99
N ALA A 104 -1.96 -0.33 -2.91
CA ALA A 104 -0.72 -0.96 -3.36
C ALA A 104 0.50 -0.17 -2.90
N PHE A 105 1.50 -0.84 -2.34
CA PHE A 105 2.76 -0.21 -1.90
C PHE A 105 3.96 -0.56 -2.78
N ALA A 106 3.83 -1.57 -3.64
CA ALA A 106 4.76 -1.94 -4.70
C ALA A 106 4.01 -2.48 -5.91
N GLY A 107 4.70 -2.77 -7.03
CA GLY A 107 4.11 -3.59 -8.09
C GLY A 107 3.84 -5.02 -7.59
N GLY A 108 2.80 -5.67 -8.13
CA GLY A 108 2.41 -7.03 -7.73
C GLY A 108 0.91 -7.22 -7.63
N THR A 109 0.50 -8.21 -6.84
CA THR A 109 -0.90 -8.55 -6.60
C THR A 109 -1.45 -7.76 -5.42
N TYR A 110 -2.57 -7.07 -5.63
CA TYR A 110 -3.33 -6.35 -4.61
C TYR A 110 -4.82 -6.59 -4.84
N ASN A 111 -5.48 -7.25 -3.90
CA ASN A 111 -6.90 -7.54 -4.05
C ASN A 111 -7.73 -6.30 -3.67
N VAL A 112 -8.98 -6.26 -4.14
CA VAL A 112 -9.95 -5.23 -3.76
C VAL A 112 -11.18 -5.96 -3.21
N THR A 113 -11.24 -6.06 -1.89
CA THR A 113 -12.25 -6.85 -1.15
C THR A 113 -12.71 -6.07 0.08
N PRO A 114 -13.82 -6.46 0.72
CA PRO A 114 -14.25 -5.81 1.97
C PRO A 114 -13.18 -5.84 3.08
N GLU A 115 -12.31 -6.85 3.07
CA GLU A 115 -11.19 -6.93 4.02
C GLU A 115 -10.17 -5.80 3.79
N THR A 116 -9.97 -5.36 2.54
CA THR A 116 -9.05 -4.26 2.23
C THR A 116 -9.62 -2.89 2.63
N ASP A 117 -10.93 -2.66 2.51
CA ASP A 117 -11.58 -1.48 3.09
C ASP A 117 -11.46 -1.49 4.64
N LEU A 118 -11.68 -2.64 5.29
CA LEU A 118 -11.48 -2.76 6.74
C LEU A 118 -10.04 -2.44 7.17
N LEU A 119 -9.05 -2.83 6.37
CA LEU A 119 -7.65 -2.45 6.57
C LEU A 119 -7.43 -0.94 6.43
N LEU A 120 -8.01 -0.31 5.40
CA LEU A 120 -7.92 1.13 5.20
C LEU A 120 -8.62 1.91 6.33
N SER A 121 -9.77 1.46 6.78
CA SER A 121 -10.47 1.99 7.96
C SER A 121 -9.63 1.89 9.23
N TYR A 122 -8.94 0.77 9.47
CA TYR A 122 -8.02 0.61 10.59
C TYR A 122 -6.84 1.59 10.49
N LEU A 123 -6.16 1.63 9.34
CA LEU A 123 -5.02 2.53 9.09
C LEU A 123 -5.41 4.01 9.21
N ALA A 124 -6.58 4.38 8.69
CA ALA A 124 -7.12 5.73 8.82
C ALA A 124 -7.22 6.15 10.29
N ALA A 125 -7.77 5.27 11.13
CA ALA A 125 -7.94 5.54 12.54
C ALA A 125 -6.60 5.57 13.30
N GLN A 126 -5.61 4.75 12.93
CA GLN A 126 -4.25 4.85 13.47
C GLN A 126 -3.61 6.22 13.19
N LEU A 127 -4.01 6.86 12.10
CA LEU A 127 -3.56 8.19 11.70
C LEU A 127 -4.48 9.31 12.21
N GLY A 128 -5.49 8.98 13.02
CA GLY A 128 -6.43 9.96 13.59
C GLY A 128 -7.42 10.55 12.59
N THR A 129 -7.72 9.83 11.51
CA THR A 129 -8.71 10.22 10.48
C THR A 129 -9.70 9.09 10.20
N ASN A 130 -10.50 9.22 9.14
CA ASN A 130 -11.40 8.18 8.61
C ASN A 130 -11.04 7.84 7.16
N GLU A 131 -11.56 6.72 6.67
CA GLU A 131 -11.25 6.18 5.34
C GLU A 131 -11.58 7.16 4.20
N SER A 132 -12.72 7.85 4.25
CA SER A 132 -13.13 8.79 3.20
C SER A 132 -12.14 9.95 3.06
N GLU A 133 -11.76 10.56 4.18
CA GLU A 133 -10.75 11.63 4.23
C GLU A 133 -9.36 11.12 3.82
N LEU A 134 -9.02 9.87 4.19
CA LEU A 134 -7.77 9.22 3.81
C LEU A 134 -7.67 9.04 2.29
N ILE A 135 -8.75 8.58 1.66
CA ILE A 135 -8.84 8.36 0.21
C ILE A 135 -8.78 9.69 -0.54
N VAL A 136 -9.62 10.67 -0.17
CA VAL A 136 -9.67 11.99 -0.83
C VAL A 136 -8.33 12.72 -0.68
N GLY A 137 -7.72 12.63 0.51
CA GLY A 137 -6.45 13.27 0.84
C GLY A 137 -5.21 12.54 0.35
N PHE A 138 -5.32 11.33 -0.22
CA PHE A 138 -4.20 10.43 -0.47
C PHE A 138 -2.99 11.09 -1.14
N ALA A 139 -3.22 11.86 -2.22
CA ALA A 139 -2.15 12.49 -2.99
C ALA A 139 -1.36 13.54 -2.18
N ALA A 140 -2.01 14.20 -1.20
CA ALA A 140 -1.41 15.22 -0.34
C ALA A 140 -0.95 14.68 1.01
N ASN A 141 -1.44 13.51 1.43
CA ASN A 141 -1.15 12.93 2.74
C ASN A 141 0.16 12.13 2.71
N THR A 142 1.29 12.83 2.91
CA THR A 142 2.61 12.22 2.93
C THR A 142 2.78 11.20 4.05
N GLN A 143 2.10 11.39 5.18
CA GLN A 143 2.16 10.46 6.31
C GLN A 143 1.53 9.12 5.92
N PHE A 144 0.35 9.14 5.30
CA PHE A 144 -0.29 7.92 4.84
C PHE A 144 0.53 7.22 3.73
N GLN A 145 1.10 7.99 2.79
CA GLN A 145 2.00 7.42 1.79
C GLN A 145 3.22 6.74 2.43
N GLN A 146 3.80 7.33 3.48
CA GLN A 146 4.91 6.73 4.24
C GLN A 146 4.47 5.46 4.99
N THR A 147 3.30 5.46 5.62
CA THR A 147 2.73 4.28 6.28
C THR A 147 2.57 3.12 5.31
N LEU A 148 2.03 3.36 4.10
CA LEU A 148 1.91 2.31 3.08
C LEU A 148 3.27 1.81 2.59
N GLN A 149 4.27 2.69 2.47
CA GLN A 149 5.62 2.28 2.10
C GLN A 149 6.34 1.48 3.21
N ASN A 150 5.88 1.59 4.46
CA ASN A 150 6.41 0.80 5.56
C ASN A 150 5.69 -0.55 5.65
N GLN A 151 6.30 -1.58 5.08
CA GLN A 151 5.73 -2.93 5.06
C GLN A 151 5.46 -3.50 6.46
N THR A 152 6.22 -3.09 7.48
CA THR A 152 5.96 -3.53 8.87
C THR A 152 4.67 -2.93 9.41
N ASP A 153 4.37 -1.66 9.11
CA ASP A 153 3.14 -1.01 9.56
C ASP A 153 1.92 -1.66 8.88
N VAL A 154 2.00 -1.91 7.57
CA VAL A 154 0.93 -2.58 6.81
C VAL A 154 0.68 -4.00 7.31
N LEU A 155 1.72 -4.80 7.54
CA LEU A 155 1.58 -6.17 8.05
C LEU A 155 1.04 -6.20 9.48
N THR A 156 1.44 -5.24 10.31
CA THR A 156 0.94 -5.12 11.70
C THR A 156 -0.54 -4.75 11.69
N ALA A 157 -0.93 -3.78 10.86
CA ALA A 157 -2.33 -3.39 10.69
C ALA A 157 -3.18 -4.56 10.16
N GLN A 158 -2.68 -5.28 9.15
CA GLN A 158 -3.37 -6.46 8.62
C GLN A 158 -3.56 -7.54 9.68
N ALA A 159 -2.52 -7.86 10.46
CA ALA A 159 -2.62 -8.82 11.56
C ALA A 159 -3.66 -8.39 12.62
N ALA A 160 -3.73 -7.08 12.94
CA ALA A 160 -4.70 -6.54 13.87
C ALA A 160 -6.14 -6.64 13.34
N VAL A 161 -6.36 -6.41 12.04
CA VAL A 161 -7.66 -6.60 11.38
C VAL A 161 -8.08 -8.07 11.47
N VAL A 162 -7.19 -9.01 11.09
CA VAL A 162 -7.47 -10.46 11.19
C VAL A 162 -7.83 -10.87 12.62
N GLN A 163 -7.07 -10.40 13.61
CA GLN A 163 -7.32 -10.69 15.01
C GLN A 163 -8.68 -10.13 15.47
N SER A 164 -9.02 -8.90 15.07
CA SER A 164 -10.27 -8.24 15.44
C SER A 164 -11.49 -8.95 14.83
N LEU A 165 -11.36 -9.41 13.57
CA LEU A 165 -12.38 -10.23 12.89
C LEU A 165 -12.57 -11.57 13.59
N GLN A 166 -11.48 -12.24 13.97
CA GLN A 166 -11.56 -13.51 14.69
C GLN A 166 -12.22 -13.35 16.06
N GLN A 167 -11.85 -12.33 16.82
CA GLN A 167 -12.37 -12.10 18.16
C GLN A 167 -13.85 -11.69 18.17
N THR A 168 -14.28 -10.89 17.19
CA THR A 168 -15.64 -10.31 17.18
C THR A 168 -16.63 -11.17 16.40
N TYR A 169 -16.21 -11.70 15.25
CA TYR A 169 -17.08 -12.43 14.33
C TYR A 169 -16.85 -13.95 14.35
N GLY A 170 -15.81 -14.42 15.04
CA GLY A 170 -15.49 -15.85 15.11
C GLY A 170 -14.99 -16.42 13.78
N VAL A 171 -14.50 -15.57 12.86
CA VAL A 171 -13.97 -15.99 11.55
C VAL A 171 -12.45 -16.09 11.64
N THR A 172 -11.90 -17.27 11.38
CA THR A 172 -10.45 -17.45 11.20
C THR A 172 -10.17 -17.44 9.71
N LEU A 173 -9.50 -16.39 9.23
CA LEU A 173 -9.17 -16.28 7.81
C LEU A 173 -8.13 -17.34 7.42
N SER A 174 -8.42 -18.06 6.35
CA SER A 174 -7.49 -18.96 5.69
C SER A 174 -6.36 -18.21 4.97
N ALA A 175 -6.63 -16.99 4.51
CA ALA A 175 -5.68 -16.09 3.86
C ALA A 175 -5.46 -14.81 4.72
N PRO A 176 -4.68 -14.86 5.81
CA PRO A 176 -4.44 -13.69 6.66
C PRO A 176 -3.66 -12.57 5.97
N ASN A 177 -3.06 -12.85 4.81
CA ASN A 177 -2.42 -11.87 3.93
C ASN A 177 -3.33 -11.44 2.77
N PHE A 178 -4.60 -11.20 3.07
CA PHE A 178 -5.66 -10.92 2.09
C PHE A 178 -5.33 -9.75 1.14
N LEU A 179 -4.53 -8.77 1.58
CA LEU A 179 -4.17 -7.65 0.70
C LEU A 179 -3.44 -8.11 -0.57
N THR A 180 -2.61 -9.15 -0.49
CA THR A 180 -1.67 -9.53 -1.57
C THR A 180 -1.76 -11.00 -1.98
N THR A 181 -2.63 -11.79 -1.34
CA THR A 181 -2.76 -13.22 -1.61
C THR A 181 -3.54 -13.43 -2.89
N ALA A 182 -2.89 -13.92 -3.94
CA ALA A 182 -3.61 -14.22 -5.18
C ALA A 182 -4.69 -15.28 -4.93
N PHE A 183 -5.92 -15.00 -5.36
CA PHE A 183 -7.03 -15.95 -5.28
C PHE A 183 -7.94 -15.87 -6.50
N THR A 184 -8.75 -16.92 -6.64
CA THR A 184 -9.78 -17.04 -7.67
C THR A 184 -11.14 -17.16 -6.99
N VAL A 185 -12.10 -16.37 -7.43
CA VAL A 185 -13.49 -16.43 -6.93
C VAL A 185 -14.06 -17.84 -7.10
N GLY A 186 -14.78 -18.33 -6.09
CA GLY A 186 -15.35 -19.67 -6.03
C GLY A 186 -14.36 -20.77 -5.67
N GLN A 187 -13.13 -20.43 -5.25
CA GLN A 187 -12.14 -21.41 -4.76
C GLN A 187 -11.88 -21.23 -3.25
N PRO A 188 -11.50 -22.30 -2.54
CA PRO A 188 -11.07 -22.19 -1.15
C PRO A 188 -9.92 -21.19 -0.98
N GLY A 189 -9.90 -20.49 0.15
CA GLY A 189 -8.95 -19.41 0.43
C GLY A 189 -9.70 -18.13 0.78
N GLU A 190 -9.18 -17.01 0.29
CA GLU A 190 -9.72 -15.67 0.53
C GLU A 190 -11.22 -15.55 0.16
N ASP A 191 -11.67 -16.18 -0.94
CA ASP A 191 -13.09 -16.14 -1.30
C ASP A 191 -13.99 -16.83 -0.26
N SER A 192 -13.55 -17.95 0.33
CA SER A 192 -14.27 -18.60 1.44
C SER A 192 -14.24 -17.76 2.72
N ASP A 193 -13.18 -16.98 2.92
CA ASP A 193 -13.09 -16.05 4.04
C ASP A 193 -14.12 -14.91 3.88
N LEU A 194 -14.26 -14.36 2.67
CA LEU A 194 -15.30 -13.37 2.33
C LEU A 194 -16.72 -13.93 2.53
N GLU A 195 -16.99 -15.16 2.10
CA GLU A 195 -18.28 -15.82 2.35
C GLU A 195 -18.55 -16.01 3.86
N ALA A 196 -17.53 -16.37 4.63
CA ALA A 196 -17.64 -16.54 6.08
C ALA A 196 -17.90 -15.20 6.79
N LEU A 197 -17.21 -14.13 6.37
CA LEU A 197 -17.41 -12.79 6.90
C LEU A 197 -18.81 -12.25 6.60
N LEU A 198 -19.32 -12.48 5.38
CA LEU A 198 -20.70 -12.18 5.00
C LEU A 198 -21.70 -12.96 5.87
N ALA A 199 -21.49 -14.26 6.05
CA ALA A 199 -22.36 -15.09 6.88
C ALA A 199 -22.36 -14.70 8.37
N ARG A 200 -21.31 -14.02 8.84
CA ARG A 200 -21.19 -13.51 10.22
C ARG A 200 -21.59 -12.04 10.36
N GLY A 201 -21.97 -11.36 9.29
CA GLY A 201 -22.39 -9.96 9.31
C GLY A 201 -21.24 -8.96 9.46
N ALA A 202 -20.01 -9.34 9.08
CA ALA A 202 -18.91 -8.40 8.93
C ALA A 202 -18.94 -7.68 7.55
N ILE A 203 -19.65 -8.27 6.58
CA ILE A 203 -19.93 -7.72 5.26
C ILE A 203 -21.44 -7.60 5.13
N ASP A 204 -21.91 -6.51 4.55
CA ASP A 204 -23.31 -6.21 4.34
C ASP A 204 -23.89 -6.93 3.10
N ALA A 205 -25.18 -6.74 2.83
CA ALA A 205 -25.85 -7.37 1.68
C ALA A 205 -25.40 -6.82 0.31
N ASN A 206 -24.76 -5.65 0.26
CA ASN A 206 -24.21 -5.05 -0.96
C ASN A 206 -22.78 -5.53 -1.24
N GLY A 207 -22.19 -6.30 -0.33
CA GLY A 207 -20.82 -6.77 -0.43
C GLY A 207 -19.81 -5.73 0.02
N GLU A 208 -20.21 -4.73 0.81
CA GLU A 208 -19.34 -3.75 1.45
C GLU A 208 -19.14 -4.10 2.93
N PRO A 209 -18.11 -3.60 3.62
CA PRO A 209 -17.98 -3.80 5.06
C PRO A 209 -19.23 -3.32 5.83
N ASP A 210 -19.73 -4.14 6.76
CA ASP A 210 -20.82 -3.72 7.63
C ASP A 210 -20.38 -2.55 8.53
N ALA A 211 -21.29 -1.62 8.83
CA ALA A 211 -20.98 -0.44 9.63
C ALA A 211 -20.41 -0.78 11.03
N ALA A 212 -20.83 -1.90 11.64
CA ALA A 212 -20.28 -2.37 12.89
C ALA A 212 -18.83 -2.86 12.74
N ALA A 213 -18.49 -3.50 11.62
CA ALA A 213 -17.14 -3.94 11.32
C ALA A 213 -16.21 -2.74 11.09
N VAL A 214 -16.68 -1.72 10.36
CA VAL A 214 -15.95 -0.45 10.17
C VAL A 214 -15.72 0.24 11.52
N SER A 215 -16.76 0.35 12.36
CA SER A 215 -16.64 0.96 13.69
C SER A 215 -15.68 0.20 14.61
N LEU A 216 -15.64 -1.13 14.50
CA LEU A 216 -14.67 -1.97 15.21
C LEU A 216 -13.25 -1.62 14.77
N MET A 217 -12.98 -1.62 13.45
CA MET A 217 -11.64 -1.31 12.92
C MET A 217 -11.20 0.10 13.28
N ALA A 218 -12.12 1.08 13.22
CA ALA A 218 -11.82 2.44 13.64
C ALA A 218 -11.44 2.52 15.13
N THR A 219 -12.17 1.82 16.00
CA THR A 219 -11.87 1.77 17.45
C THR A 219 -10.53 1.12 17.71
N MET A 220 -10.26 -0.03 17.06
CA MET A 220 -9.03 -0.78 17.24
C MET A 220 -7.81 -0.02 16.67
N GLY A 221 -7.96 0.66 15.54
CA GLY A 221 -6.91 1.48 14.94
C GLY A 221 -6.58 2.70 15.80
N ALA A 222 -7.59 3.41 16.31
CA ALA A 222 -7.39 4.56 17.20
C ALA A 222 -6.67 4.17 18.52
N ALA A 223 -6.84 2.93 18.98
CA ALA A 223 -6.14 2.40 20.15
C ALA A 223 -4.64 2.09 19.89
N HIS A 224 -4.21 2.05 18.62
CA HIS A 224 -2.84 1.72 18.21
C HIS A 224 -2.29 2.78 17.25
N PRO A 225 -2.14 4.05 17.68
CA PRO A 225 -1.72 5.13 16.79
C PRO A 225 -0.31 4.89 16.23
N ILE A 226 -0.11 5.19 14.95
CA ILE A 226 1.23 5.22 14.35
C ILE A 226 1.88 6.54 14.78
N ALA A 227 3.08 6.44 15.38
CA ALA A 227 3.79 7.61 15.86
C ALA A 227 3.97 8.64 14.74
N THR A 228 3.47 9.85 14.94
CA THR A 228 3.79 10.97 14.07
C THR A 228 5.27 11.28 14.27
N SER A 229 6.06 11.20 13.19
CA SER A 229 7.41 11.79 13.22
C SER A 229 7.24 13.23 13.67
N PRO A 230 7.98 13.72 14.71
CA PRO A 230 7.86 15.10 15.14
C PRO A 230 8.17 15.98 13.93
N GLY A 231 7.15 16.66 13.40
CA GLY A 231 7.36 17.70 12.40
C GLY A 231 8.40 18.65 12.96
N ALA A 232 9.39 19.02 12.12
CA ALA A 232 10.42 19.97 12.49
C ALA A 232 9.74 21.21 13.07
N GLY A 233 9.75 21.31 14.40
CA GLY A 233 9.22 22.45 15.13
C GLY A 233 10.04 23.65 14.68
N THR A 234 9.43 24.52 13.89
CA THR A 234 9.91 25.87 13.69
C THR A 234 9.95 26.52 15.07
N GLY A 235 11.14 26.58 15.65
CA GLY A 235 11.42 27.22 16.94
C GLY A 235 11.05 28.70 16.88
N GLY A 236 9.79 29.00 17.19
CA GLY A 236 9.27 30.33 17.41
C GLY A 236 9.70 30.83 18.78
N SER A 237 10.57 31.83 18.77
CA SER A 237 11.07 32.62 19.88
C SER A 237 10.00 33.44 20.63
N GLY A 238 10.20 33.62 21.94
CA GLY A 238 9.59 34.67 22.80
C GLY A 238 8.89 34.09 24.03
N GLY A 239 9.08 34.54 25.27
CA GLY A 239 9.77 35.71 25.80
C GLY A 239 9.69 35.71 27.34
N SER A 240 10.46 36.63 27.92
CA SER A 240 10.78 36.90 29.32
C SER A 240 9.74 36.66 30.42
N GLY A 241 10.22 36.23 31.59
CA GLY A 241 9.51 36.35 32.86
C GLY A 241 10.22 35.66 34.04
N VAL A 242 11.39 36.14 34.46
CA VAL A 242 11.99 35.73 35.74
C VAL A 242 11.66 36.79 36.79
N GLY A 243 10.75 36.46 37.69
CA GLY A 243 10.42 37.24 38.89
C GLY A 243 10.30 36.34 40.12
N GLY A 244 11.05 36.69 41.18
CA GLY A 244 10.95 36.17 42.55
C GLY A 244 11.54 34.76 42.74
N THR A 245 12.27 34.41 43.80
CA THR A 245 12.29 34.88 45.19
C THR A 245 13.51 34.28 45.91
N GLY A 246 14.13 35.01 46.84
CA GLY A 246 15.06 34.43 47.83
C GLY A 246 15.61 35.53 48.76
N SER A 247 14.92 35.84 49.86
CA SER A 247 15.10 35.28 51.21
C SER A 247 16.03 36.17 52.08
N PRO A 248 15.62 36.58 53.30
CA PRO A 248 16.37 37.55 54.11
C PRO A 248 17.26 36.87 55.17
N GLY A 249 18.32 37.58 55.57
CA GLY A 249 19.15 37.28 56.75
C GLY A 249 20.64 37.42 56.40
N GLY A 250 21.48 38.14 57.13
CA GLY A 250 21.38 38.85 58.38
C GLY A 250 22.81 39.14 58.87
N MET A 251 23.02 40.34 59.41
CA MET A 251 24.02 40.75 60.41
C MET A 251 25.41 40.08 60.38
N MET A 252 26.44 40.83 60.03
CA MET A 252 27.46 41.39 60.95
C MET A 252 28.57 42.14 60.20
#